data_AF-B7PNR6-F1
#
_entry.id   AF-B7PNR6-F1
#
_cell.length_a   1.000
_cell.length_b   1.000
_cell.length_c   1.000
_cell.angle_alpha   90.00
_cell.angle_beta   90.00
_cell.angle_gamma   90.00
#
_symmetry.space_group_name_H-M   'P 1'
#
loop_
_entity.id
_entity.type
_entity.pdbx_description
1 polymer ?
#
loop_
_entity_poly.entity_id
_entity_poly.type
_entity_poly.pdbx_seq_one_letter_code
_entity_poly.pdbx_strand_id
1 'polypeptide(L)' 'LQQSPWGCRYHQVIQACALQPDIDLLPAKEMTEIGERGINLSGGQRQRIALARAMYSSAKTIILV' A
#
# COMPACT_ATOMS: atom_id res chain seq x y z
N LEU A 1 -11.57 7.43 18.66
CA LEU A 1 -11.79 8.60 17.78
C LEU A 1 -11.90 8.08 16.35
N GLN A 2 -13.06 8.34 15.74
CA GLN A 2 -13.47 8.09 14.35
C GLN A 2 -13.21 6.70 13.71
N GLN A 3 -14.23 5.84 13.74
CA GLN A 3 -14.40 4.80 12.72
C GLN A 3 -14.75 5.47 11.38
N SER A 4 -13.74 5.93 10.64
CA SER A 4 -13.93 6.42 9.27
C SER A 4 -14.28 5.24 8.35
N PRO A 5 -15.23 5.37 7.42
CA PRO A 5 -15.62 4.29 6.49
C PRO A 5 -14.48 3.83 5.57
N TRP A 6 -13.38 4.58 5.51
CA TRP A 6 -12.14 4.24 4.80
C TRP A 6 -11.18 3.39 5.61
N GLY A 7 -11.27 3.44 6.94
CA GLY A 7 -10.37 2.71 7.84
C GLY A 7 -10.49 1.19 7.67
N CYS A 8 -11.70 0.69 7.40
CA CYS A 8 -11.91 -0.73 7.14
C CYS A 8 -11.29 -1.16 5.80
N ARG A 9 -11.51 -0.41 4.71
CA ARG A 9 -10.97 -0.74 3.39
C ARG A 9 -9.44 -0.66 3.37
N TYR A 10 -8.86 0.31 4.07
CA TYR A 10 -7.41 0.42 4.22
C TYR A 10 -6.79 -0.79 4.87
N HIS A 11 -7.25 -1.16 6.06
CA HIS A 11 -6.73 -2.34 6.75
C HIS A 11 -6.94 -3.63 5.94
N GLN A 12 -8.07 -3.77 5.24
CA GLN A 12 -8.31 -4.90 4.35
C GLN A 12 -7.28 -5.00 3.22
N VAL A 13 -6.97 -3.88 2.56
CA VAL A 13 -5.97 -3.87 1.47
C VAL A 13 -4.57 -4.13 1.99
N ILE A 14 -4.19 -3.53 3.13
CA ILE A 14 -2.88 -3.76 3.75
C ILE A 14 -2.69 -5.24 4.12
N GLN A 15 -3.71 -5.87 4.70
CA GLN A 15 -3.69 -7.30 5.01
C GLN A 15 -3.64 -8.16 3.74
N ALA A 16 -4.50 -7.90 2.76
CA ALA A 16 -4.58 -8.68 1.52
C ALA A 16 -3.30 -8.61 0.69
N CYS A 17 -2.58 -7.49 0.72
CA CYS A 17 -1.33 -7.29 0.00
C CYS A 17 -0.07 -7.62 0.83
N ALA A 18 -0.24 -8.13 2.06
CA ALA A 18 0.84 -8.40 3.01
C ALA A 18 1.80 -7.21 3.20
N LEU A 19 1.26 -5.99 3.26
CA LEU A 19 2.03 -4.75 3.35
C LEU A 19 2.42 -4.36 4.77
N GLN A 20 1.79 -4.96 5.79
CA GLN A 20 2.05 -4.61 7.20
C GLN A 20 3.55 -4.69 7.55
N PRO A 21 4.29 -5.77 7.20
CA PRO A 21 5.71 -5.84 7.48
C PRO A 21 6.53 -4.77 6.75
N ASP A 22 6.12 -4.38 5.54
CA ASP A 22 6.82 -3.33 4.79
C ASP A 22 6.63 -1.96 5.43
N ILE A 23 5.41 -1.67 5.87
CA ILE A 23 5.09 -0.42 6.57
C ILE A 23 5.89 -0.34 7.88
N ASP A 24 5.96 -1.43 8.65
CA ASP A 24 6.68 -1.46 9.92
C ASP A 24 8.20 -1.32 9.76
N LEU A 25 8.75 -1.62 8.58
CA LEU A 25 10.16 -1.40 8.25
C LEU A 25 10.49 0.06 7.91
N LEU A 26 9.49 0.89 7.60
CA LEU A 26 9.70 2.29 7.24
C LEU A 26 9.82 3.18 8.49
N PRO A 27 10.73 4.18 8.50
CA PRO A 27 11.07 4.97 9.68
C PRO A 27 9.89 5.77 10.27
N ALA A 28 8.94 6.20 9.43
CA ALA A 28 7.72 6.90 9.85
C ALA A 28 6.45 6.09 9.55
N LYS A 29 6.59 4.77 9.35
CA LYS A 29 5.50 3.85 9.00
C LYS A 29 4.69 4.35 7.79
N GLU A 30 3.37 4.45 7.95
CA GLU A 30 2.41 4.91 6.94
C GLU A 30 2.65 6.37 6.51
N MET A 31 3.27 7.18 7.37
CA MET A 31 3.59 8.58 7.09
C MET A 31 4.96 8.75 6.42
N THR A 32 5.65 7.65 6.10
CA THR A 32 6.97 7.72 5.46
C THR A 32 6.84 8.29 4.06
N GLU A 33 7.57 9.37 3.82
CA GLU A 33 7.71 9.93 2.48
C GLU A 33 8.50 8.96 1.58
N ILE A 34 7.91 8.62 0.44
CA ILE A 34 8.55 7.77 -0.56
C ILE A 34 9.29 8.67 -1.54
N GLY A 35 10.62 8.53 -1.60
CA GLY A 35 11.47 9.28 -2.52
C GLY A 35 11.12 9.04 -3.99
N GLU A 36 11.63 9.88 -4.89
CA GLU A 36 11.29 9.87 -6.32
C GLU A 36 11.40 8.46 -6.92
N ARG A 37 10.36 8.05 -7.66
CA ARG A 37 10.23 6.70 -8.26
C ARG A 37 10.33 5.52 -7.27
N GLY A 38 10.19 5.77 -5.96
CA GLY A 38 10.29 4.73 -4.94
C GLY A 38 11.71 4.20 -4.76
N ILE A 39 12.72 5.07 -4.87
CA ILE A 39 14.14 4.70 -4.66
C ILE A 39 14.41 4.08 -3.28
N ASN A 40 13.61 4.45 -2.27
CA ASN A 40 13.70 3.93 -0.90
C ASN A 40 13.01 2.57 -0.71
N LEU A 41 12.51 1.94 -1.78
CA LEU A 41 11.78 0.69 -1.72
C LEU A 41 12.54 -0.42 -2.45
N SER A 42 12.44 -1.65 -1.96
CA SER A 42 12.85 -2.84 -2.73
C SER A 42 11.91 -3.09 -3.92
N GLY A 43 12.34 -3.93 -4.87
CA GLY A 43 11.49 -4.34 -6.00
C GLY A 43 10.19 -5.01 -5.57
N GLY A 44 10.26 -5.92 -4.59
CA GLY A 44 9.07 -6.59 -4.03
C GLY A 44 8.12 -5.64 -3.31
N GLN A 45 8.64 -4.64 -2.59
CA GLN A 45 7.82 -3.60 -1.96
C GLN A 45 7.06 -2.77 -2.99
N ARG A 46 7.73 -2.35 -4.07
CA ARG A 46 7.08 -1.63 -5.17
C ARG A 46 5.95 -2.45 -5.79
N GLN A 47 6.15 -3.75 -5.99
CA GLN A 47 5.10 -4.64 -6.53
C GLN A 47 3.91 -4.77 -5.57
N ARG A 48 4.14 -4.96 -4.27
CA ARG A 48 3.05 -5.04 -3.27
C ARG A 48 2.26 -3.73 -3.16
N ILE A 49 2.95 -2.59 -3.26
CA ILE A 49 2.30 -1.27 -3.30
C ILE A 49 1.50 -1.10 -4.60
N ALA A 50 2.02 -1.55 -5.74
CA ALA A 50 1.28 -1.53 -7.02
C ALA A 50 0.00 -2.38 -6.93
N LEU A 51 0.08 -3.56 -6.32
CA LEU A 51 -1.08 -4.42 -6.06
C LEU A 51 -2.10 -3.74 -5.15
N ALA A 52 -1.66 -3.11 -4.05
CA ALA A 52 -2.55 -2.37 -3.17
C ALA A 52 -3.24 -1.22 -3.90
N ARG A 53 -2.51 -0.46 -4.74
CA ARG A 53 -3.08 0.59 -5.59
C ARG A 53 -4.14 0.04 -6.55
N ALA A 54 -3.91 -1.14 -7.11
CA ALA A 54 -4.89 -1.82 -7.96
C ALA A 54 -6.17 -2.15 -7.17
N MET A 55 -6.04 -2.71 -5.96
CA MET A 55 -7.19 -3.03 -5.10
C MET A 55 -8.01 -1.80 -4.67
N TYR A 56 -7.38 -0.63 -4.65
CA TYR A 56 -8.06 0.64 -4.40
C TYR A 56 -8.82 1.20 -5.60
N SER A 57 -8.43 0.81 -6.81
CA SER A 57 -9.07 1.27 -8.04
C SER A 57 -10.52 0.78 -8.12
N SER A 58 -11.39 1.60 -8.72
CA SER A 58 -12.76 1.22 -9.08
C SER A 58 -12.85 0.56 -10.47
N ALA A 59 -11.72 0.35 -11.15
CA ALA A 59 -11.68 -0.24 -12.48
C ALA A 59 -12.15 -1.70 -12.45
N LYS A 60 -12.94 -2.08 -13.47
CA LYS A 60 -13.40 -3.47 -13.66
C LYS A 60 -12.26 -4.43 -13.99
N THR A 61 -11.22 -3.93 -14.68
CA THR A 61 -10.05 -4.70 -15.10
C THR A 61 -8.80 -3.86 -14.90
N ILE A 62 -7.74 -4.46 -14.35
CA ILE A 62 -6.45 -3.81 -14.10
C ILE A 62 -5.34 -4.67 -14.69
N ILE A 63 -4.37 -4.03 -15.33
CA ILE A 63 -3.16 -4.68 -15.85
C ILE A 63 -2.00 -4.26 -14.95
N LEU A 64 -1.30 -5.24 -14.39
CA LEU A 64 -0.09 -5.05 -13.60
C LEU A 64 1.09 -5.60 -14.41
N VAL A 65 2.20 -4.88 -14.38
CA VAL A 65 3.47 -5.23 -15.06
C VAL A 65 4.59 -5.38 -14.05
#